data_AF-A0A1B5DC25-F1
#
_entry.id   AF-A0A1B5DC25-F1
#
_cell.length_a   1.000
_cell.length_b   1.000
_cell.length_c   1.000
_cell.angle_alpha   90.00
_cell.angle_beta   90.00
_cell.angle_gamma   90.00
#
_symmetry.space_group_name_H-M   'P 1'
#
loop_
_entity.id
_entity.type
_entity.pdbx_description
1 polymer ?
#
loop_
_entity_poly.entity_id
_entity_poly.type
_entity_poly.pdbx_seq_one_letter_code
_entity_poly.pdbx_strand_id
1 'polypeptide(L)'
;MIRLRVPPTQLTRFPDTCEALFAIALCPVLFAISCWQTPQIAQFLNARGLGFSMWQVFLAGFGAYLFLLNKHRMFNHRHFERHADDIAWHRRLCEVDQAMIAAGLAGTDAHMTVSSESAQLRKQLGFLIDADNFYRRLKVLTQVMGWVLGKLK
;
A
#
# COMPACT_ATOMS: atom_id res chain seq x y z
N MET A 1 -6.53 -28.52 -10.92
CA MET A 1 -5.75 -27.38 -11.44
C MET A 1 -6.72 -26.28 -11.87
N ILE A 2 -6.83 -25.20 -11.10
CA ILE A 2 -7.68 -24.06 -11.47
C ILE A 2 -6.83 -23.14 -12.35
N ARG A 3 -7.09 -23.12 -13.67
CA ARG A 3 -6.50 -22.11 -14.57
C ARG A 3 -7.26 -20.80 -14.36
N LEU A 4 -6.71 -19.92 -13.53
CA LEU A 4 -7.12 -18.53 -13.45
C LEU A 4 -6.75 -17.84 -14.79
N ARG A 5 -7.68 -17.84 -15.75
CA ARG A 5 -7.64 -16.92 -16.89
C ARG A 5 -8.08 -15.55 -16.39
N VAL A 6 -7.14 -14.80 -15.85
CA VAL A 6 -7.35 -13.37 -15.60
C VAL A 6 -7.28 -12.67 -16.96
N PRO A 7 -8.34 -11.98 -17.41
CA PRO A 7 -8.31 -11.27 -18.68
C PRO A 7 -7.22 -10.18 -18.65
N PRO A 8 -6.41 -10.02 -19.72
CA PRO A 8 -5.27 -9.09 -19.73
C PRO A 8 -5.66 -7.62 -19.51
N THR A 9 -6.92 -7.26 -19.72
CA THR A 9 -7.47 -5.92 -19.45
C THR A 9 -7.64 -5.60 -17.96
N GLN A 10 -7.71 -6.61 -17.08
CA GLN A 10 -7.69 -6.39 -15.62
C GLN A 10 -6.27 -6.14 -15.08
N LEU A 11 -5.23 -6.59 -15.79
CA LEU A 11 -3.82 -6.40 -15.40
C LEU A 11 -3.31 -4.97 -15.63
N THR A 12 -4.02 -4.15 -16.41
CA THR A 12 -3.65 -2.77 -16.73
C THR A 12 -4.38 -1.73 -15.88
N ARG A 13 -5.38 -2.14 -15.08
CA ARG A 13 -6.06 -1.21 -14.17
C ARG A 13 -5.19 -1.04 -12.93
N PHE A 14 -4.80 0.20 -12.62
CA PHE A 14 -4.21 0.49 -11.32
C PHE A 14 -5.23 0.07 -10.23
N PRO A 15 -4.85 -0.84 -9.32
CA PRO A 15 -5.76 -1.28 -8.27
C PRO A 15 -6.14 -0.08 -7.41
N ASP A 16 -7.37 -0.08 -6.92
CA ASP A 16 -7.78 0.94 -5.95
C ASP A 16 -6.85 0.86 -4.71
N THR A 17 -6.65 1.97 -4.02
CA THR A 17 -5.76 2.06 -2.86
C THR A 17 -6.07 0.97 -1.83
N CYS A 18 -7.37 0.68 -1.62
CA CYS A 18 -7.82 -0.38 -0.73
C CYS A 18 -7.45 -1.79 -1.22
N GLU A 19 -7.59 -2.07 -2.52
CA GLU A 19 -7.23 -3.35 -3.13
C GLU A 19 -5.71 -3.58 -3.05
N ALA A 20 -4.92 -2.55 -3.32
CA ALA A 20 -3.47 -2.60 -3.22
C ALA A 20 -3.01 -2.88 -1.78
N LEU A 21 -3.60 -2.19 -0.80
CA LEU A 21 -3.32 -2.41 0.63
C LEU A 21 -3.74 -3.82 1.08
N PHE A 22 -4.88 -4.29 0.61
CA PHE A 22 -5.37 -5.64 0.91
C PHE A 22 -4.43 -6.70 0.33
N ALA A 23 -4.02 -6.57 -0.94
CA ALA A 23 -3.05 -7.46 -1.56
C ALA A 23 -1.72 -7.48 -0.80
N ILE A 24 -1.26 -6.31 -0.34
CA ILE A 24 -0.04 -6.19 0.46
C ILE A 24 -0.15 -6.86 1.82
N ALA A 25 -1.29 -6.72 2.48
CA ALA A 25 -1.54 -7.42 3.75
C ALA A 25 -1.68 -8.94 3.55
N LEU A 26 -2.26 -9.37 2.43
CA LEU A 26 -2.56 -10.78 2.14
C LEU A 26 -1.32 -11.56 1.65
N CYS A 27 -0.41 -10.92 0.91
CA CYS A 27 0.80 -11.56 0.37
C CYS A 27 1.64 -12.28 1.44
N PRO A 28 1.96 -11.67 2.60
CA PRO A 28 2.66 -12.35 3.68
C PRO A 28 1.93 -13.57 4.23
N VAL A 29 0.59 -13.51 4.32
CA VAL A 29 -0.24 -14.62 4.80
C VAL A 29 -0.20 -15.78 3.82
N LEU A 30 -0.38 -15.51 2.53
CA LEU A 30 -0.28 -16.52 1.48
C LEU A 30 1.12 -17.12 1.38
N PHE A 31 2.15 -16.31 1.60
CA PHE A 31 3.54 -16.77 1.66
C PHE A 31 3.76 -17.68 2.88
N ALA A 32 3.25 -17.33 4.06
CA ALA A 32 3.31 -18.17 5.25
C ALA A 32 2.63 -19.53 5.03
N ILE A 33 1.42 -19.54 4.45
CA ILE A 33 0.68 -20.75 4.11
C ILE A 33 1.49 -21.62 3.14
N SER A 34 2.10 -21.00 2.12
CA SER A 34 2.93 -21.70 1.15
C SER A 34 4.18 -22.30 1.81
N CYS A 35 4.84 -21.56 2.70
CA CYS A 35 5.96 -22.08 3.49
C CYS A 35 5.55 -23.28 4.37
N TRP A 36 4.33 -23.28 4.92
CA TRP A 36 3.82 -24.40 5.70
C TRP A 36 3.49 -25.62 4.84
N GLN A 37 2.84 -25.40 3.70
CA GLN A 37 2.39 -26.46 2.79
C GLN A 37 3.54 -27.06 1.96
N THR A 38 4.67 -26.38 1.82
CA THR A 38 5.78 -26.78 0.94
C THR A 38 7.13 -26.85 1.68
N PRO A 39 7.30 -27.80 2.63
CA PRO A 39 8.55 -27.93 3.41
C PRO A 39 9.76 -28.37 2.56
N GLN A 40 9.52 -28.80 1.32
CA GLN A 40 10.52 -29.26 0.36
C GLN A 40 11.58 -28.19 0.07
N ILE A 41 11.26 -26.90 0.22
CA ILE A 41 12.20 -25.80 0.01
C ILE A 41 13.32 -25.83 1.07
N ALA A 42 12.98 -25.98 2.35
CA ALA A 42 13.98 -26.14 3.40
C ALA A 42 14.78 -27.44 3.22
N GLN A 43 14.12 -28.53 2.82
CA GLN A 43 14.82 -29.79 2.56
C GLN A 43 15.84 -29.66 1.43
N PHE A 44 15.50 -28.96 0.35
CA PHE A 44 16.43 -28.66 -0.75
C PHE A 44 17.61 -27.77 -0.31
N LEU A 45 17.34 -26.72 0.48
CA LEU A 45 18.39 -25.85 1.02
C LEU A 45 19.30 -26.61 2.01
N ASN A 46 18.72 -27.52 2.81
CA ASN A 46 19.46 -28.35 3.75
C ASN A 46 20.30 -29.42 3.05
N ALA A 47 19.84 -29.96 1.92
CA ALA A 47 20.65 -30.83 1.08
C ALA A 47 21.91 -30.14 0.52
N ARG A 48 21.92 -28.79 0.47
CA ARG A 48 23.09 -27.98 0.14
C ARG A 48 23.92 -27.56 1.37
N GLY A 49 23.64 -28.13 2.55
CA GLY A 49 24.41 -27.92 3.78
C GLY A 49 24.05 -26.66 4.57
N LEU A 50 22.95 -25.97 4.24
CA LEU A 50 22.64 -24.65 4.78
C LEU A 50 21.87 -24.65 6.12
N GLY A 51 21.38 -25.80 6.59
CA GLY A 51 20.79 -25.96 7.93
C GLY A 51 19.62 -25.02 8.27
N PHE A 52 18.85 -24.57 7.28
CA PHE A 52 17.74 -23.66 7.46
C PHE A 52 16.42 -24.38 7.82
N SER A 53 15.69 -23.80 8.76
CA SER A 53 14.29 -24.13 9.03
C SER A 53 13.35 -23.37 8.08
N MET A 54 12.15 -23.91 7.84
CA MET A 54 11.12 -23.17 7.06
C MET A 54 10.73 -21.83 7.71
N TRP A 55 10.86 -21.72 9.03
CA TRP A 55 10.64 -20.46 9.73
C TRP A 55 11.67 -19.39 9.33
N GLN A 56 12.95 -19.78 9.18
CA GLN A 56 13.99 -18.87 8.70
C GLN A 56 13.79 -18.50 7.23
N VAL A 57 13.33 -19.44 6.38
CA VAL A 57 12.96 -19.16 4.99
C VAL A 57 11.81 -18.16 4.92
N PHE A 58 10.78 -18.34 5.75
CA PHE A 58 9.67 -17.40 5.86
C PHE A 58 10.14 -16.01 6.31
N LEU A 59 10.93 -15.92 7.39
CA LEU A 59 11.44 -14.65 7.89
C LEU A 59 12.32 -13.92 6.85
N ALA A 60 13.15 -14.65 6.11
CA ALA A 60 13.98 -14.07 5.05
C ALA A 60 13.12 -13.52 3.90
N GLY A 61 12.12 -14.28 3.43
CA GLY A 61 11.20 -13.83 2.38
C GLY A 61 10.33 -12.66 2.83
N PHE A 62 9.83 -12.70 4.07
CA PHE A 62 9.06 -11.60 4.65
C PHE A 62 9.92 -10.34 4.84
N GLY A 63 11.16 -10.48 5.30
CA GLY A 63 12.12 -9.38 5.41
C GLY A 63 12.43 -8.74 4.05
N ALA A 64 12.68 -9.55 3.01
CA ALA A 64 12.87 -9.07 1.64
C ALA A 64 11.63 -8.35 1.11
N TYR A 65 10.43 -8.89 1.38
CA TYR A 65 9.16 -8.27 1.03
C TYR A 65 9.00 -6.88 1.67
N LEU A 66 9.20 -6.76 2.98
CA LEU A 66 9.14 -5.47 3.69
C LEU A 66 10.20 -4.48 3.18
N PHE A 67 11.42 -4.96 2.89
CA PHE A 67 12.48 -4.12 2.34
C PHE A 67 12.09 -3.54 0.98
N LEU A 68 11.62 -4.38 0.05
CA LEU A 68 11.18 -3.96 -1.27
C LEU A 68 9.98 -3.01 -1.19
N LEU A 69 9.03 -3.30 -0.31
CA LEU A 69 7.86 -2.45 -0.08
C LEU A 69 8.26 -1.05 0.42
N ASN A 70 9.25 -0.97 1.30
CA ASN A 70 9.78 0.32 1.77
C ASN A 70 10.55 1.08 0.66
N LYS A 71 11.23 0.34 -0.23
CA LYS A 71 11.93 0.93 -1.39
C LYS A 71 11.00 1.40 -2.50
N HIS A 72 9.77 0.89 -2.57
CA HIS A 72 8.77 1.28 -3.56
C HIS A 72 8.52 2.80 -3.58
N ARG A 73 8.45 3.44 -2.39
CA ARG A 73 8.32 4.90 -2.29
C ARG A 73 9.55 5.65 -2.78
N MET A 74 10.73 5.08 -2.57
CA MET A 74 12.01 5.65 -2.98
C MET A 74 12.13 5.72 -4.51
N PHE A 75 11.61 4.72 -5.23
CA PHE A 75 11.59 4.74 -6.70
C PHE A 75 10.70 5.85 -7.27
N ASN A 76 9.62 6.22 -6.58
CA ASN A 76 8.74 7.32 -7.00
C ASN A 76 9.14 8.68 -6.39
N HIS A 77 10.20 8.74 -5.59
CA HIS A 77 10.54 9.90 -4.76
C HIS A 77 10.69 11.20 -5.54
N ARG A 78 11.38 11.17 -6.69
CA ARG A 78 11.54 12.35 -7.56
C ARG A 78 10.23 12.92 -8.09
N HIS A 79 9.23 12.07 -8.34
CA HIS A 79 7.91 12.54 -8.78
C HIS A 79 7.11 13.14 -7.62
N PHE A 80 7.27 12.59 -6.40
CA PHE A 80 6.68 13.16 -5.19
C PHE A 80 7.32 14.47 -4.77
N GLU A 81 8.64 14.62 -4.91
CA GLU A 81 9.34 15.87 -4.57
C GLU A 81 8.92 17.03 -5.47
N ARG A 82 8.80 16.78 -6.78
CA ARG A 82 8.40 17.81 -7.75
C ARG A 82 6.98 18.34 -7.55
N HIS A 83 6.10 17.53 -6.97
CA HIS A 83 4.68 17.85 -6.75
C HIS A 83 4.33 17.91 -5.26
N ALA A 84 5.33 18.08 -4.39
CA ALA A 84 5.11 18.02 -2.94
C ALA A 84 4.13 19.11 -2.46
N ASP A 85 4.24 20.31 -3.01
CA ASP A 85 3.39 21.45 -2.68
C ASP A 85 1.95 21.22 -3.16
N ASP A 86 1.77 20.77 -4.41
CA ASP A 86 0.47 20.45 -4.98
C ASP A 86 -0.24 19.32 -4.20
N ILE A 87 0.50 18.29 -3.78
CA ILE A 87 -0.01 17.17 -2.98
C ILE A 87 -0.41 17.67 -1.57
N ALA A 88 0.40 18.54 -0.96
CA ALA A 88 0.09 19.14 0.34
C ALA A 88 -1.13 20.06 0.25
N TRP A 89 -1.26 20.80 -0.85
CA TRP A 89 -2.39 21.67 -1.10
C TRP A 89 -3.69 20.89 -1.30
N HIS A 90 -3.67 19.87 -2.17
CA HIS A 90 -4.80 18.95 -2.34
C HIS A 90 -5.24 18.33 -1.00
N ARG A 91 -4.29 17.95 -0.14
CA ARG A 91 -4.60 17.42 1.20
C ARG A 91 -5.35 18.42 2.06
N ARG A 92 -4.88 19.67 2.13
CA ARG A 92 -5.57 20.72 2.89
C ARG A 92 -6.98 20.97 2.37
N LEU A 93 -7.16 20.99 1.05
CA LEU A 93 -8.49 21.14 0.45
C LEU A 93 -9.42 20.00 0.86
N CYS A 94 -8.95 18.74 0.88
CA CYS A 94 -9.76 17.63 1.38
C CYS A 94 -10.11 17.75 2.86
N GLU A 95 -9.18 18.22 3.71
CA GLU A 95 -9.44 18.44 5.14
C GLU A 95 -10.49 19.55 5.34
N VAL A 96 -10.39 20.64 4.58
CA VAL A 96 -11.36 21.73 4.58
C VAL A 96 -12.72 21.27 4.06
N ASP A 97 -12.77 20.54 2.95
CA ASP A 97 -14.00 19.97 2.38
C ASP A 97 -14.73 19.10 3.42
N GLN A 98 -14.00 18.18 4.09
CA GLN A 98 -14.56 17.36 5.17
C GLN A 98 -15.04 18.19 6.36
N ALA A 99 -14.28 19.22 6.77
CA ALA A 99 -14.68 20.11 7.85
C ALA A 99 -15.94 20.91 7.50
N MET A 100 -16.06 21.37 6.25
CA MET A 100 -17.24 22.08 5.76
C MET A 100 -18.48 21.16 5.72
N ILE A 101 -18.32 19.92 5.27
CA ILE A 101 -19.39 18.90 5.32
C ILE A 101 -19.82 18.65 6.76
N ALA A 102 -18.87 18.45 7.67
CA ALA A 102 -19.15 18.22 9.09
C ALA A 102 -19.84 19.41 9.76
N ALA A 103 -19.53 20.64 9.31
CA ALA A 103 -20.19 21.87 9.75
C ALA A 103 -21.54 22.14 9.08
N GLY A 104 -22.02 21.24 8.20
CA GLY A 104 -23.29 21.39 7.49
C GLY A 104 -23.26 22.43 6.36
N LEU A 105 -22.08 22.85 5.92
CA LEU A 105 -21.87 23.82 4.83
C LEU A 105 -21.81 23.15 3.45
N ALA A 106 -22.21 21.89 3.37
CA ALA A 106 -22.26 21.13 2.12
C ALA A 106 -23.17 21.81 1.09
N GLY A 107 -22.67 21.96 -0.14
CA GLY A 107 -23.42 22.57 -1.25
C GLY A 107 -23.45 24.10 -1.28
N THR A 108 -22.80 24.78 -0.33
CA THR A 108 -22.57 26.24 -0.43
C THR A 108 -21.61 26.57 -1.59
N ASP A 109 -21.64 27.79 -2.11
CA ASP A 109 -20.71 28.24 -3.16
C ASP A 109 -19.24 28.07 -2.74
N ALA A 110 -18.95 28.35 -1.46
CA ALA A 110 -17.63 28.13 -0.88
C ALA A 110 -17.23 26.64 -0.90
N HIS A 111 -18.15 25.74 -0.52
CA HIS A 111 -17.92 24.30 -0.59
C HIS A 111 -17.71 23.85 -2.04
N MET A 112 -18.55 24.29 -2.98
CA MET A 112 -18.39 23.94 -4.40
C MET A 112 -17.05 24.42 -4.98
N THR A 113 -16.58 25.59 -4.55
CA THR A 113 -15.27 26.12 -4.95
C THR A 113 -14.14 25.19 -4.48
N VAL A 114 -14.14 24.83 -3.19
CA VAL A 114 -13.16 23.89 -2.60
C VAL A 114 -13.22 22.52 -3.28
N SER A 115 -14.42 21.97 -3.51
CA SER A 115 -14.59 20.70 -4.19
C SER A 115 -14.11 20.77 -5.66
N SER A 116 -14.30 21.89 -6.35
CA SER A 116 -13.85 22.06 -7.74
C SER A 116 -12.33 22.16 -7.85
N GLU A 117 -11.69 22.88 -6.93
CA GLU A 117 -10.23 23.06 -6.89
C GLU A 117 -9.53 21.74 -6.55
N SER A 118 -10.05 21.01 -5.56
CA SER A 118 -9.54 19.67 -5.24
C SER A 118 -9.70 18.69 -6.40
N ALA A 119 -10.81 18.74 -7.14
CA ALA A 119 -11.01 17.93 -8.34
C ALA A 119 -10.03 18.30 -9.46
N GLN A 120 -9.71 19.58 -9.63
CA GLN A 120 -8.73 20.05 -10.62
C GLN A 120 -7.32 19.57 -10.28
N LEU A 121 -6.90 19.72 -9.02
CA LEU A 121 -5.61 19.19 -8.54
C LEU A 121 -5.56 17.67 -8.68
N ARG A 122 -6.68 16.98 -8.44
CA ARG A 122 -6.78 15.54 -8.67
C ARG A 122 -6.52 15.15 -10.11
N LYS A 123 -7.08 15.90 -11.05
CA LYS A 123 -6.86 15.69 -12.48
C LYS A 123 -5.41 15.96 -12.90
N GLN A 124 -4.76 16.95 -12.30
CA GLN A 124 -3.36 17.30 -12.59
C GLN A 124 -2.36 16.28 -12.01
N LEU A 125 -2.56 15.88 -10.76
CA LEU A 125 -1.65 14.97 -10.05
C LEU A 125 -1.89 13.50 -10.40
N GLY A 126 -3.10 13.16 -10.86
CA GLY A 126 -3.46 11.81 -11.30
C GLY A 126 -3.09 10.74 -10.29
N PHE A 127 -2.27 9.78 -10.71
CA PHE A 127 -1.85 8.64 -9.87
C PHE A 127 -1.08 9.04 -8.61
N LEU A 128 -0.49 10.25 -8.56
CA LEU A 128 0.33 10.69 -7.42
C LEU A 128 -0.49 10.85 -6.14
N ILE A 129 -1.76 11.25 -6.24
CA ILE A 129 -2.65 11.35 -5.09
C ILE A 129 -3.02 9.97 -4.55
N ASP A 130 -3.37 9.04 -5.44
CA ASP A 130 -3.71 7.68 -5.05
C ASP A 130 -2.47 7.00 -4.42
N ALA A 131 -1.28 7.26 -4.95
CA ALA A 131 -0.03 6.79 -4.39
C ALA A 131 0.33 7.45 -3.04
N ASP A 132 0.13 8.77 -2.84
CA ASP A 132 0.32 9.42 -1.52
C ASP A 132 -0.60 8.79 -0.47
N ASN A 133 -1.88 8.63 -0.82
CA ASN A 133 -2.88 8.03 0.06
C ASN A 133 -2.50 6.59 0.42
N PHE A 134 -2.09 5.80 -0.57
CA PHE A 134 -1.58 4.46 -0.39
C PHE A 134 -0.38 4.41 0.58
N TYR A 135 0.66 5.21 0.36
CA TYR A 135 1.83 5.21 1.25
C TYR A 135 1.50 5.68 2.67
N ARG A 136 0.56 6.62 2.82
CA ARG A 136 0.12 7.09 4.14
C ARG A 136 -0.59 5.98 4.90
N ARG A 137 -1.53 5.29 4.24
CA ARG A 137 -2.24 4.15 4.84
C ARG A 137 -1.30 2.98 5.13
N LEU A 138 -0.33 2.72 4.25
CA LEU A 138 0.69 1.71 4.49
C LEU A 138 1.54 2.02 5.73
N LYS A 139 1.92 3.30 5.92
CA LYS A 139 2.63 3.73 7.12
C LYS A 139 1.81 3.49 8.38
N VAL A 140 0.51 3.82 8.36
CA VAL A 140 -0.40 3.54 9.48
C VAL A 140 -0.50 2.04 9.74
N LEU A 141 -0.68 1.22 8.70
CA LEU A 141 -0.73 -0.23 8.83
C LEU A 141 0.54 -0.80 9.46
N THR A 142 1.71 -0.30 9.03
CA THR A 142 3.00 -0.73 9.58
C THR A 142 3.15 -0.34 11.05
N GLN A 143 2.68 0.85 11.43
CA GLN A 143 2.65 1.29 12.84
C GLN A 143 1.71 0.42 13.70
N VAL A 144 0.51 0.12 13.20
CA VAL A 144 -0.46 -0.75 13.89
C VAL A 144 0.12 -2.15 14.07
N MET A 145 0.66 -2.75 13.01
CA MET A 145 1.29 -4.08 13.08
C MET A 145 2.48 -4.10 14.04
N GLY A 146 3.32 -3.06 14.02
CA GLY A 146 4.42 -2.90 14.98
C GLY A 146 3.94 -2.79 16.43
N TRP A 147 2.87 -2.05 16.67
CA TRP A 147 2.24 -1.94 17.99
C TRP A 147 1.67 -3.28 18.47
N VAL A 148 0.95 -4.01 17.61
CA VAL A 148 0.41 -5.34 17.92
C VAL A 148 1.53 -6.33 18.25
N LEU A 149 2.59 -6.36 17.45
CA LEU A 149 3.78 -7.18 17.72
C LEU A 149 4.46 -6.83 19.04
N GLY A 150 4.51 -5.55 19.40
CA GLY A 150 5.05 -5.08 20.69
C GLY A 150 4.18 -5.45 21.90
N LYS A 151 2.88 -5.71 21.69
CA LYS A 151 1.93 -6.17 22.72
C LYS A 151 1.87 -7.69 22.87
N LEU A 152 2.41 -8.42 21.90
CA LEU A 152 2.50 -9.90 21.92
C LEU A 152 3.83 -10.40 22.52
N LYS A 153 4.73 -9.51 22.92
CA LYS A 153 5.88 -9.80 23.79
C LYS A 153 5.51 -9.61 25.24
#